data_AF-I1HDT1-F1
#
_entry.id   AF-I1HDT1-F1
#
_cell.length_a   1.000
_cell.length_b   1.000
_cell.length_c   1.000
_cell.angle_alpha   90.00
_cell.angle_beta   90.00
_cell.angle_gamma   90.00
#
_symmetry.space_group_name_H-M   'P 1'
#
loop_
_entity.id
_entity.type
_entity.pdbx_description
1 polymer ?
#
loop_
_entity_poly.entity_id
_entity_poly.type
_entity_poly.pdbx_seq_one_letter_code
_entity_poly.pdbx_strand_id
1 'polypeptide(L)'
;MRLFPNEKTGKAWDQSVMQRNFEVLLVSQFTLYGILKGNKPDFHVAMPPAKAKPFYTSLVEKFQKSYTNDTVKDGIFGAMMKVSLVNDGPVTMQVDSPSVQDSSRSSNGDASLVPDGEAAVPNETR
;
A
#
# COMPACT_ATOMS: atom_id res chain seq x y z
N MET A 1 1.21 -8.85 -2.66
CA MET A 1 0.59 -8.28 -3.88
C MET A 1 0.78 -9.24 -5.04
N ARG A 2 -0.24 -9.47 -5.88
CA ARG A 2 -0.16 -10.36 -7.05
C ARG A 2 0.07 -9.53 -8.30
N LEU A 3 1.33 -9.45 -8.75
CA LEU A 3 1.75 -8.60 -9.87
C LEU A 3 2.22 -9.38 -11.09
N PHE A 4 2.57 -10.66 -10.90
CA PHE A 4 3.19 -11.46 -11.94
C PHE A 4 2.17 -12.42 -12.57
N PRO A 5 2.29 -12.71 -13.87
CA PRO A 5 1.49 -13.72 -14.51
C PRO A 5 1.87 -15.12 -14.01
N ASN A 6 0.90 -16.02 -14.07
CA ASN A 6 1.12 -17.44 -13.90
C ASN A 6 1.57 -18.04 -15.23
N GLU A 7 2.81 -18.52 -15.31
CA GLU A 7 3.37 -19.07 -16.56
C GLU A 7 2.68 -20.35 -17.03
N LYS A 8 2.09 -21.13 -16.12
CA LYS A 8 1.43 -22.40 -16.46
C LYS A 8 0.03 -22.18 -17.01
N THR A 9 -0.70 -21.23 -16.45
CA THR A 9 -2.10 -20.97 -16.83
C THR A 9 -2.26 -19.77 -17.76
N GLY A 10 -1.21 -18.96 -17.94
CA GLY A 10 -1.26 -17.69 -18.69
C GLY A 10 -2.02 -16.57 -17.98
N LYS A 11 -2.56 -16.82 -16.78
CA LYS A 11 -3.39 -15.85 -16.07
C LYS A 11 -2.57 -14.68 -15.55
N ALA A 12 -2.90 -13.46 -15.97
CA ALA A 12 -2.32 -12.23 -15.45
C ALA A 12 -2.72 -11.95 -13.98
N TRP A 13 -1.92 -11.16 -13.27
CA TRP A 13 -2.19 -10.70 -11.89
C TRP A 13 -2.45 -11.83 -10.88
N ASP A 14 -1.67 -12.91 -10.95
CA ASP A 14 -1.96 -14.15 -10.22
C ASP A 14 -0.90 -14.49 -9.16
N GLN A 15 0.37 -14.22 -9.46
CA GLN A 15 1.50 -14.61 -8.61
C GLN A 15 2.11 -13.38 -7.92
N SER A 16 2.50 -13.57 -6.66
CA SER A 16 3.25 -12.59 -5.87
C SER A 16 4.76 -12.78 -6.00
N VAL A 17 5.52 -11.79 -5.53
CA VAL A 17 7.00 -11.86 -5.48
C VAL A 17 7.49 -13.12 -4.76
N MET A 18 6.81 -13.50 -3.67
CA MET A 18 7.15 -14.69 -2.88
C MET A 18 6.92 -15.98 -3.65
N GLN A 19 5.79 -16.09 -4.35
CA GLN A 19 5.46 -17.29 -5.13
C GLN A 19 6.38 -17.47 -6.34
N ARG A 20 6.94 -16.37 -6.86
CA ARG A 20 7.92 -16.35 -7.95
C ARG A 20 9.36 -16.54 -7.48
N ASN A 21 9.59 -16.53 -6.17
CA ASN A 21 10.91 -16.52 -5.57
C ASN A 21 11.81 -15.38 -6.12
N PHE A 22 11.23 -14.21 -6.28
CA PHE A 22 11.92 -13.01 -6.79
C PHE A 22 12.46 -12.15 -5.66
N GLU A 23 13.40 -11.26 -5.98
CA GLU A 23 14.02 -10.37 -5.00
C GLU A 23 13.23 -9.06 -4.81
N VAL A 24 13.46 -8.42 -3.67
CA VAL A 24 12.89 -7.10 -3.31
C VAL A 24 14.03 -6.15 -3.01
N LEU A 25 14.04 -4.98 -3.67
CA LEU A 25 14.93 -3.87 -3.34
C LEU A 25 14.14 -2.75 -2.65
N LEU A 26 14.48 -2.44 -1.41
CA LEU A 26 13.89 -1.35 -0.64
C LEU A 26 14.77 -0.10 -0.73
N VAL A 27 14.22 1.03 -1.17
CA VAL A 27 14.93 2.33 -1.19
C VAL A 27 14.10 3.37 -0.45
N SER A 28 14.68 4.03 0.55
CA SER A 28 14.00 5.09 1.28
C SER A 28 13.77 6.32 0.39
N GLN A 29 12.53 6.76 0.19
CA GLN A 29 12.18 7.87 -0.70
C GLN A 29 11.23 8.88 -0.04
N PHE A 30 11.77 9.85 0.69
CA PHE A 30 10.95 10.86 1.39
C PHE A 30 10.21 11.81 0.43
N THR A 31 10.70 11.95 -0.81
CA THR A 31 10.11 12.87 -1.79
C THR A 31 8.73 12.44 -2.28
N LEU A 32 8.31 11.20 -2.02
CA LEU A 32 6.94 10.74 -2.26
C LEU A 32 5.91 11.55 -1.47
N TYR A 33 6.34 12.15 -0.35
CA TYR A 33 5.55 13.06 0.48
C TYR A 33 5.71 14.54 0.07
N GLY A 34 6.18 14.81 -1.16
CA GLY A 34 6.35 16.16 -1.67
C GLY A 34 5.03 16.82 -2.04
N ILE A 35 4.83 18.05 -1.56
CA ILE A 35 3.75 18.95 -1.94
C ILE A 35 4.37 20.12 -2.73
N LEU A 36 3.73 20.54 -3.82
CA LEU A 36 4.20 21.68 -4.60
C LEU A 36 3.56 22.98 -4.09
N LYS A 37 4.41 23.94 -3.70
CA LYS A 37 4.02 25.34 -3.44
C LYS A 37 4.47 26.17 -4.64
N GLY A 38 3.58 26.31 -5.64
CA GLY A 38 3.97 26.75 -6.97
C GLY A 38 4.88 25.71 -7.61
N ASN A 39 6.09 26.11 -8.02
CA ASN A 39 7.10 25.19 -8.58
C ASN A 39 8.12 24.70 -7.55
N LYS A 40 7.98 25.09 -6.28
CA LYS A 40 8.90 24.70 -5.21
C LYS A 40 8.36 23.45 -4.49
N PRO A 41 9.11 22.34 -4.45
CA PRO A 41 8.73 21.20 -3.63
C PRO A 41 8.91 21.50 -2.14
N ASP A 42 7.94 21.06 -1.35
CA ASP A 42 7.90 21.15 0.09
C ASP A 42 7.64 19.74 0.65
N PHE A 43 8.45 19.33 1.62
CA PHE A 43 8.44 17.98 2.19
C PHE A 43 8.09 17.97 3.68
N HIS A 44 7.44 19.01 4.18
CA HIS A 44 7.11 19.15 5.61
C HIS A 44 6.26 18.01 6.20
N VAL A 45 5.51 17.28 5.36
CA VAL A 45 4.70 16.13 5.79
C VAL A 45 5.51 14.83 5.88
N ALA A 46 6.74 14.80 5.34
CA ALA A 46 7.62 13.66 5.48
C ALA A 46 8.17 13.53 6.91
N MET A 47 8.38 12.30 7.37
CA MET A 47 8.96 12.04 8.68
C MET A 47 10.39 12.62 8.78
N PRO A 48 10.76 13.32 9.87
CA PRO A 48 12.11 13.85 10.05
C PRO A 48 13.19 12.74 10.01
N PRO A 49 14.39 12.99 9.44
CA PRO A 49 15.43 11.97 9.25
C PRO A 49 15.80 11.18 10.51
N ALA A 50 15.84 11.86 11.67
CA ALA A 50 16.17 11.24 12.96
C ALA A 50 15.19 10.15 13.39
N LYS A 51 13.91 10.28 13.02
CA LYS A 51 12.86 9.26 13.26
C LYS A 51 12.75 8.29 12.09
N ALA A 52 12.93 8.79 10.86
CA ALA A 52 12.78 8.01 9.64
C ALA A 52 13.86 6.93 9.49
N LYS A 53 15.11 7.18 9.91
CA LYS A 53 16.18 6.18 9.85
C LYS A 53 15.87 4.91 10.67
N PRO A 54 15.62 4.98 12.00
CA PRO A 54 15.29 3.78 12.77
C PRO A 54 13.97 3.13 12.30
N PHE A 55 13.00 3.93 11.84
CA PHE A 55 11.77 3.40 11.26
C PHE A 55 12.05 2.56 10.00
N TYR A 56 12.84 3.10 9.06
CA TYR A 56 13.22 2.39 7.84
C TYR A 56 14.03 1.12 8.14
N THR A 57 15.01 1.18 9.05
CA THR A 57 15.76 -0.01 9.48
C THR A 57 14.81 -1.09 10.03
N SER A 58 13.85 -0.71 10.88
CA SER A 58 12.87 -1.66 11.41
C SER A 58 11.96 -2.24 10.32
N LEU A 59 11.68 -1.48 9.25
CA LEU A 59 10.89 -1.94 8.11
C LEU A 59 11.67 -2.98 7.30
N VAL A 60 12.94 -2.72 7.00
CA VAL A 60 13.83 -3.67 6.29
C VAL A 60 13.92 -4.99 7.06
N GLU A 61 14.15 -4.93 8.38
CA GLU A 61 14.21 -6.12 9.23
C GLU A 61 12.91 -6.92 9.22
N LYS A 62 11.74 -6.26 9.22
CA LYS A 62 10.44 -6.93 9.12
C LYS A 62 10.28 -7.64 7.79
N PHE A 63 10.69 -7.03 6.68
CA PHE A 63 10.65 -7.66 5.36
C PHE A 63 11.55 -8.89 5.28
N GLN A 64 12.79 -8.79 5.78
CA GLN A 64 13.74 -9.90 5.83
C GLN A 64 13.21 -11.07 6.66
N LYS A 65 12.55 -10.79 7.79
CA LYS A 65 11.92 -11.81 8.67
C LYS A 65 10.68 -12.44 8.04
N SER A 66 9.85 -11.66 7.35
CA SER A 66 8.58 -12.15 6.77
C SER A 66 8.75 -12.86 5.43
N TYR A 67 9.86 -12.63 4.72
CA TYR A 67 10.12 -13.27 3.43
C TYR A 67 11.28 -14.26 3.51
N THR A 68 12.51 -13.83 3.20
CA THR A 68 13.77 -14.55 3.41
C THR A 68 14.86 -13.50 3.41
N ASN A 69 15.90 -13.65 4.25
CA ASN A 69 16.89 -12.60 4.43
C ASN A 69 17.63 -12.27 3.12
N ASP A 70 18.02 -13.29 2.36
CA ASP A 70 18.84 -13.11 1.17
C ASP A 70 18.10 -12.49 -0.02
N THR A 71 16.76 -12.54 -0.05
CA THR A 71 15.93 -12.01 -1.14
C THR A 71 15.53 -10.54 -0.95
N VAL A 72 15.82 -9.95 0.21
CA VAL A 72 15.52 -8.54 0.50
C VAL A 72 16.83 -7.75 0.56
N LYS A 73 17.01 -6.84 -0.38
CA LYS A 73 18.12 -5.88 -0.44
C LYS A 73 17.63 -4.49 -0.09
N ASP A 74 18.51 -3.65 0.42
CA ASP A 74 18.23 -2.26 0.74
C ASP A 74 19.27 -1.30 0.14
N GLY A 75 18.85 -0.04 0.01
CA GLY A 75 19.76 1.07 -0.26
C GLY A 75 20.40 1.63 1.00
N ILE A 76 21.17 2.70 0.84
CA ILE A 76 21.78 3.40 1.98
C ILE A 76 20.89 4.59 2.36
N PHE A 77 20.24 4.51 3.53
CA PHE A 77 19.35 5.57 4.01
C PHE A 77 20.06 6.94 4.04
N GLY A 78 19.44 7.93 3.40
CA GLY A 78 19.92 9.32 3.39
C GLY A 78 21.17 9.57 2.53
N ALA A 79 21.68 8.55 1.83
CA ALA A 79 22.77 8.74 0.87
C ALA A 79 22.24 9.18 -0.50
N MET A 80 23.07 9.91 -1.24
CA MET A 80 22.84 10.13 -2.67
C MET A 80 23.10 8.84 -3.44
N MET A 81 22.07 8.33 -4.10
CA MET A 81 22.12 7.04 -4.80
C MET A 81 21.81 7.20 -6.29
N LYS A 82 22.45 6.38 -7.13
CA LYS A 82 22.05 6.12 -8.51
C LYS A 82 21.45 4.73 -8.57
N VAL A 83 20.15 4.64 -8.77
CA VAL A 83 19.43 3.36 -8.83
C VAL A 83 19.10 3.06 -10.29
N SER A 84 19.67 1.98 -10.83
CA SER A 84 19.32 1.48 -12.16
C SER A 84 18.14 0.54 -12.05
N LEU A 85 17.09 0.78 -12.83
CA LEU A 85 15.86 0.00 -12.82
C LEU A 85 15.45 -0.36 -14.24
N VAL A 86 15.38 -1.66 -14.54
CA VAL A 86 14.77 -2.18 -15.76
C VAL A 86 13.36 -2.64 -15.39
N ASN A 87 12.35 -1.93 -15.87
CA ASN A 87 10.95 -2.30 -15.62
C ASN A 87 10.49 -3.33 -16.65
N ASP A 88 10.33 -4.58 -16.23
CA ASP A 88 9.68 -5.63 -17.02
C ASP A 88 8.15 -5.45 -16.96
N GLY A 89 7.54 -4.99 -18.05
CA GLY A 89 6.14 -4.55 -18.11
C GLY A 89 5.96 -3.32 -19.01
N PRO A 90 5.95 -2.08 -18.48
CA PRO A 90 6.15 -1.70 -17.07
C PRO A 90 4.87 -1.76 -16.21
N VAL A 91 5.00 -2.20 -14.96
CA VAL A 91 3.95 -2.17 -13.94
C VAL A 91 4.43 -1.29 -12.78
N THR A 92 3.60 -0.33 -12.35
CA THR A 92 3.91 0.54 -11.21
C THR A 92 2.67 0.66 -10.33
N MET A 93 2.86 0.47 -9.02
CA MET A 93 1.78 0.51 -8.04
C MET A 93 2.12 1.54 -6.95
N GLN A 94 1.19 2.45 -6.69
CA GLN A 94 1.25 3.34 -5.53
C GLN A 94 0.39 2.74 -4.42
N VAL A 95 0.98 2.60 -3.23
CA VAL A 95 0.30 2.08 -2.04
C VAL A 95 0.50 3.09 -0.92
N ASP A 96 -0.59 3.45 -0.25
CA ASP A 96 -0.56 4.16 1.01
C ASP A 96 -1.15 3.26 2.10
N SER A 97 -0.59 3.33 3.31
CA SER A 97 -1.16 2.62 4.45
C SER A 97 -2.47 3.29 4.87
N PRO A 98 -3.51 2.52 5.26
CA PRO A 98 -4.77 3.12 5.73
C PRO A 98 -4.52 4.15 6.84
N SER A 99 -5.14 5.32 6.72
CA SER A 99 -5.15 6.27 7.82
C SER A 99 -6.04 5.73 8.95
N VAL A 100 -5.74 6.06 10.21
CA VAL A 100 -6.55 5.64 11.38
C VAL A 100 -8.02 6.09 11.25
N GLN A 101 -8.31 7.07 10.39
CA GLN A 101 -9.66 7.56 10.11
C GLN A 101 -10.43 6.71 9.09
N ASP A 102 -9.76 5.94 8.24
CA ASP A 102 -10.43 5.09 7.23
C ASP A 102 -10.98 3.79 7.83
N SER A 103 -10.39 3.31 8.93
CA SER A 103 -10.85 2.09 9.63
C SER A 103 -12.23 2.22 10.29
N SER A 104 -12.76 3.43 10.49
CA SER A 104 -14.10 3.65 11.07
C SER A 104 -15.22 3.75 10.03
N ARG A 105 -14.90 3.81 8.73
CA ARG A 105 -15.91 3.90 7.64
C ARG A 105 -16.29 2.54 7.05
N SER A 106 -15.52 1.49 7.29
CA SER A 106 -15.78 0.15 6.73
C SER A 106 -16.76 -0.71 7.53
N SER A 107 -17.34 -0.22 8.64
CA SER A 107 -18.26 -0.99 9.49
C SER A 107 -19.75 -0.69 9.31
N ASN A 108 -20.15 0.26 8.45
CA ASN A 108 -21.55 0.56 8.20
C ASN A 108 -21.88 0.39 6.71
N GLY A 109 -22.37 -0.80 6.34
CA GLY A 109 -22.75 -1.12 4.98
C GLY A 109 -23.52 -2.42 4.86
N ASP A 110 -24.61 -2.58 5.63
CA ASP A 110 -25.72 -3.45 5.21
C ASP A 110 -27.04 -2.88 5.73
N ALA A 111 -27.74 -2.16 4.85
CA ALA A 111 -29.13 -1.77 5.05
C ALA A 111 -29.75 -1.49 3.67
N SER A 112 -30.06 -2.55 2.92
CA SER A 112 -31.10 -2.48 1.89
C SER A 112 -31.55 -3.87 1.47
N LEU A 113 -32.60 -4.38 2.12
CA LEU A 113 -33.56 -5.30 1.51
C LEU A 113 -34.96 -4.91 1.99
N VAL A 114 -35.68 -4.19 1.14
CA VAL A 114 -37.16 -4.16 1.09
C VAL A 114 -37.55 -5.15 -0.01
N PRO A 115 -38.53 -6.04 0.23
CA PRO A 115 -39.91 -5.85 -0.28
C PRO A 115 -40.96 -6.43 0.70
N ASP A 116 -42.29 -6.38 0.59
CA ASP A 116 -43.31 -5.79 -0.28
C ASP A 116 -44.63 -5.89 0.52
N GLY A 117 -45.60 -5.00 0.27
CA GLY A 117 -47.02 -5.38 0.23
C GLY A 117 -47.86 -5.49 1.52
N GLU A 118 -48.78 -4.53 1.65
CA GLU A 118 -50.22 -4.73 1.95
C GLU A 118 -50.78 -4.53 3.39
N ALA A 119 -51.28 -3.30 3.58
CA ALA A 119 -52.55 -2.86 4.19
C ALA A 119 -53.00 -3.36 5.58
N ALA A 120 -53.08 -2.42 6.53
CA ALA A 120 -54.28 -2.16 7.33
C ALA A 120 -54.26 -0.75 7.95
N VAL A 121 -55.40 -0.08 7.85
CA VAL A 121 -55.74 1.30 8.29
C VAL A 121 -56.03 1.36 9.82
N PRO A 122 -56.20 2.55 10.43
CA PRO A 122 -55.61 2.93 11.72
C PRO A 122 -56.51 2.63 12.92
N ASN A 123 -55.96 2.71 14.13
CA ASN A 123 -56.76 2.92 15.33
C ASN A 123 -56.16 3.94 16.29
N GLU A 124 -57.08 4.67 16.93
CA GLU A 124 -56.99 5.96 17.59
C GLU A 124 -56.25 6.00 18.94
N THR A 125 -56.16 7.23 19.48
CA THR A 125 -55.99 7.65 20.89
C THR A 125 -54.53 7.64 21.40
N ARG A 126 -53.95 8.72 21.92
CA ARG A 126 -54.46 9.89 22.65
C ARG A 126 -53.47 11.05 22.54
#